data_AF-A0AAD9HAK4-F1
#
_entry.id   AF-A0AAD9HAK4-F1
#
_cell.length_a   1.000
_cell.length_b   1.000
_cell.length_c   1.000
_cell.angle_alpha   90.00
_cell.angle_beta   90.00
_cell.angle_gamma   90.00
#
_symmetry.space_group_name_H-M   'P 1'
#
loop_
_entity.id
_entity.type
_entity.pdbx_description
1 polymer ?
#
loop_
_entity_poly.entity_id
_entity_poly.type
_entity_poly.pdbx_seq_one_letter_code
_entity_poly.pdbx_strand_id
1 'polypeptide(L)'
;MNAGKERNTKREEEDAEPQTTTPSRFNFPDWLVWYKKPEYRDFREYATAIRNGRRPMSRDGRDKTQIPARLSLEKVLANQTCSPMSLYDFYMYLKYIEFSPENLEFFVWFRNYEQSYARTGSLNNFPISEKEASQSSSSRNSLNDAAADASGLKLPSIQMSEFDCDPEAANETMTNIVNLIAPENACQPNSRTGPTGRDRIKSWVNGCAKPVCSNNVAAVIPPRIAPNSAYRAELNAIVNKFLLPGSEKELNIPPALRDQALLDLQHSSDPAHLKPIADHVYGLLRNCSHRNFVRLGVSNGTFETLCMATSLGIVLTIAGFLCVLLRAFVPFMGAHSRWNAFAPWPMWFIGMSLVLSGMRGSCFFLLLFTRRQPLPWERFDDSVSLLSQRTGLMKFLSRMMIFDRKIRVKDTHLRKLQHKIVLQAMVGGAMFATLSVLLFVLLPVWRETE
;
A
#
# COMPACT_ATOMS: atom_id res chain seq x y z
N MET A 1 9.28 55.86 -34.72
CA MET A 1 8.62 56.41 -33.52
C MET A 1 7.98 55.25 -32.77
N ASN A 2 8.70 54.70 -31.80
CA ASN A 2 8.26 53.62 -30.91
C ASN A 2 8.09 54.22 -29.51
N ALA A 3 6.90 54.08 -28.93
CA ALA A 3 6.63 54.08 -27.48
C ALA A 3 5.12 53.75 -27.33
N GLY A 4 4.66 52.79 -26.53
CA GLY A 4 5.28 52.19 -25.36
C GLY A 4 4.53 52.60 -24.09
N LYS A 5 3.29 52.12 -23.97
CA LYS A 5 2.56 51.70 -22.76
C LYS A 5 3.15 52.15 -21.40
N GLU A 6 2.52 53.14 -20.79
CA GLU A 6 2.53 53.40 -19.33
C GLU A 6 1.07 53.46 -18.84
N ARG A 7 0.71 52.62 -17.85
CA ARG A 7 0.19 53.08 -16.55
C ARG A 7 -0.07 51.91 -15.61
N ASN A 8 0.48 52.04 -14.41
CA ASN A 8 0.36 51.15 -13.27
C ASN A 8 -0.82 51.57 -12.37
N THR A 9 -1.39 50.57 -11.66
CA THR A 9 -1.95 50.60 -10.28
C THR A 9 -3.21 51.40 -9.91
N LYS A 10 -4.26 50.66 -9.50
CA LYS A 10 -5.06 50.79 -8.23
C LYS A 10 -6.05 49.61 -8.18
N ARG A 11 -5.90 48.62 -7.30
CA ARG A 11 -6.35 48.52 -5.89
C ARG A 11 -7.88 48.50 -5.77
N GLU A 12 -8.47 47.31 -5.79
CA GLU A 12 -9.77 47.00 -5.19
C GLU A 12 -9.62 45.68 -4.41
N GLU A 13 -9.62 45.82 -3.08
CA GLU A 13 -10.01 44.77 -2.14
C GLU A 13 -11.52 44.61 -2.27
N GLU A 14 -12.01 43.40 -2.52
CA GLU A 14 -13.41 43.07 -2.34
C GLU A 14 -13.52 41.76 -1.54
N ASP A 15 -14.24 41.87 -0.44
CA ASP A 15 -14.50 40.85 0.57
C ASP A 15 -15.14 39.60 -0.03
N ALA A 16 -14.52 38.43 0.18
CA ALA A 16 -15.14 37.13 -0.05
C ALA A 16 -15.31 36.40 1.28
N GLU A 17 -16.53 36.51 1.81
CA GLU A 17 -17.07 35.84 2.98
C GLU A 17 -16.86 34.29 2.91
N PRO A 18 -16.49 33.60 4.00
CA PRO A 18 -16.26 32.16 3.97
C PRO A 18 -17.60 31.41 3.94
N GLN A 19 -17.94 30.81 2.80
CA GLN A 19 -19.04 29.87 2.69
C GLN A 19 -18.77 28.62 3.55
N THR A 20 -19.32 28.59 4.76
CA THR A 20 -19.47 27.39 5.59
C THR A 20 -20.43 26.42 4.89
N THR A 21 -19.87 25.48 4.13
CA THR A 21 -20.63 24.33 3.61
C THR A 21 -20.80 23.30 4.73
N THR A 22 -22.00 23.23 5.30
CA THR A 22 -22.44 22.17 6.21
C THR A 22 -22.40 20.81 5.51
N PRO A 23 -21.67 19.80 6.02
CA PRO A 23 -21.70 18.46 5.43
C PRO A 23 -23.02 17.76 5.76
N SER A 24 -23.76 17.36 4.72
CA SER A 24 -24.99 16.57 4.81
C SER A 24 -24.75 15.26 5.58
N ARG A 25 -25.32 15.13 6.77
CA ARG A 25 -25.25 13.93 7.63
C ARG A 25 -26.31 12.90 7.22
N PHE A 26 -26.13 12.26 6.07
CA PHE A 26 -26.73 10.94 5.83
C PHE A 26 -25.62 9.90 5.88
N ASN A 27 -25.34 9.38 7.09
CA ASN A 27 -24.46 8.24 7.25
C ASN A 27 -25.25 6.98 6.94
N PHE A 28 -25.15 6.53 5.68
CA PHE A 28 -25.61 5.19 5.31
C PHE A 28 -24.92 4.14 6.19
N PRO A 29 -25.62 3.08 6.61
CA PRO A 29 -25.00 2.01 7.37
C PRO A 29 -23.87 1.37 6.56
N ASP A 30 -22.80 0.93 7.23
CA ASP A 30 -21.56 0.49 6.58
C ASP A 30 -21.76 -0.58 5.49
N TRP A 31 -22.78 -1.43 5.60
CA TRP A 31 -23.10 -2.46 4.60
C TRP A 31 -23.66 -1.88 3.29
N LEU A 32 -24.30 -0.72 3.35
CA LEU A 32 -24.87 0.00 2.22
C LEU A 32 -23.85 0.91 1.52
N VAL A 33 -22.70 1.17 2.15
CA VAL A 33 -21.60 1.88 1.52
C VAL A 33 -20.82 0.91 0.64
N TRP A 34 -20.94 1.11 -0.68
CA TRP A 34 -20.27 0.30 -1.69
C TRP A 34 -18.76 0.55 -1.66
N TYR A 35 -17.98 -0.53 -1.59
CA TYR A 35 -16.52 -0.40 -1.60
C TYR A 35 -16.04 0.10 -2.97
N LYS A 36 -15.39 1.26 -3.00
CA LYS A 36 -14.74 1.81 -4.20
C LYS A 36 -13.27 1.38 -4.20
N LYS A 37 -12.89 0.54 -5.16
CA LYS A 37 -11.50 0.14 -5.36
C LYS A 37 -10.64 1.38 -5.60
N PRO A 38 -9.48 1.52 -4.94
CA PRO A 38 -8.59 2.64 -5.20
C PRO A 38 -8.15 2.67 -6.66
N GLU A 39 -8.16 3.86 -7.26
CA GLU A 39 -7.57 4.09 -8.58
C GLU A 39 -6.06 3.84 -8.51
N TYR A 40 -5.43 3.64 -9.66
CA TYR A 40 -3.97 3.55 -9.69
C TYR A 40 -3.38 4.96 -9.58
N ARG A 41 -2.24 5.10 -8.91
CA ARG A 41 -1.44 6.33 -8.93
C ARG A 41 0.00 5.98 -9.22
N ASP A 42 0.59 6.61 -10.24
CA ASP A 42 2.00 6.44 -10.52
C ASP A 42 2.85 7.16 -9.46
N PHE A 43 3.77 6.41 -8.84
CA PHE A 43 4.65 6.91 -7.79
C PHE A 43 5.66 7.93 -8.32
N ARG A 44 6.25 7.68 -9.49
CA ARG A 44 7.31 8.54 -10.06
C ARG A 44 6.74 9.86 -10.53
N GLU A 45 5.57 9.82 -11.18
CA GLU A 45 4.86 11.03 -11.58
C GLU A 45 4.48 11.87 -10.34
N TYR A 46 3.98 11.21 -9.29
CA TYR A 46 3.60 11.88 -8.05
C TYR A 46 4.79 12.53 -7.34
N ALA A 47 5.90 11.80 -7.18
CA ALA A 47 7.11 12.33 -6.57
C ALA A 47 7.69 13.49 -7.39
N THR A 48 7.69 13.38 -8.72
CA THR A 48 8.16 14.44 -9.62
C THR A 48 7.27 15.69 -9.54
N ALA A 49 5.96 15.52 -9.40
CA ALA A 49 5.04 16.64 -9.22
C ALA A 49 5.30 17.40 -7.91
N ILE A 50 5.63 16.70 -6.82
CA ILE A 50 6.05 17.34 -5.56
C ILE A 50 7.39 18.04 -5.74
N ARG A 51 8.38 17.36 -6.36
CA ARG A 51 9.72 17.92 -6.61
C ARG A 51 9.67 19.23 -7.39
N ASN A 52 8.77 19.32 -8.37
CA ASN A 52 8.61 20.51 -9.21
C ASN A 52 7.68 21.58 -8.60
N GLY A 53 7.19 21.39 -7.37
CA GLY A 53 6.26 22.31 -6.71
C GLY A 53 4.85 22.36 -7.31
N ARG A 54 4.53 21.48 -8.29
CA ARG A 54 3.18 21.39 -8.88
C ARG A 54 2.16 20.79 -7.91
N ARG A 55 2.64 20.07 -6.89
CA ARG A 55 1.81 19.49 -5.85
C ARG A 55 2.38 19.87 -4.48
N PRO A 56 1.53 20.29 -3.52
CA PRO A 56 2.00 20.47 -2.15
C PRO A 56 2.43 19.13 -1.55
N MET A 57 3.35 19.20 -0.60
CA MET A 57 3.77 18.07 0.26
C MET A 57 2.62 17.47 1.08
N SER A 58 1.54 18.25 1.28
CA SER A 58 0.43 17.93 2.15
C SER A 58 -0.19 16.56 1.86
N ARG A 59 -0.68 15.90 2.92
CA ARG A 59 -1.66 14.81 2.80
C ARG A 59 -2.76 15.30 1.86
N ASP A 60 -3.05 14.52 0.83
CA ASP A 60 -4.27 14.70 0.05
C ASP A 60 -5.42 14.81 1.08
N GLY A 61 -6.02 16.00 1.11
CA GLY A 61 -6.96 16.43 2.13
C GLY A 61 -8.10 15.44 2.31
N ARG A 62 -8.65 15.45 3.52
CA ARG A 62 -9.86 14.74 3.96
C ARG A 62 -10.86 14.56 2.81
N ASP A 63 -10.99 13.33 2.31
CA ASP A 63 -12.26 12.76 1.92
C ASP A 63 -12.13 11.25 1.78
N LYS A 64 -12.67 10.55 2.78
CA LYS A 64 -12.91 9.09 2.84
C LYS A 64 -11.79 8.26 2.21
N THR A 65 -10.78 7.89 3.01
CA THR A 65 -9.80 6.88 2.59
C THR A 65 -10.54 5.68 2.01
N GLN A 66 -10.41 5.47 0.70
CA GLN A 66 -10.99 4.33 -0.03
C GLN A 66 -10.53 2.99 0.56
N ILE A 67 -9.45 3.03 1.35
CA ILE A 67 -8.86 1.92 2.07
C ILE A 67 -9.45 1.85 3.49
N PRO A 68 -9.97 0.70 3.92
CA PRO A 68 -10.44 0.51 5.30
C PRO A 68 -9.32 0.74 6.31
N ALA A 69 -9.62 1.35 7.46
CA ALA A 69 -8.64 1.64 8.52
C ALA A 69 -7.89 0.40 9.05
N ARG A 70 -8.43 -0.80 8.86
CA ARG A 70 -7.78 -2.06 9.25
C ARG A 70 -6.75 -2.59 8.25
N LEU A 71 -6.73 -2.03 7.04
CA LEU A 71 -5.74 -2.28 6.00
C LEU A 71 -4.92 -0.99 5.76
N SER A 72 -4.75 -0.17 6.80
CA SER A 72 -4.00 1.08 6.68
C SER A 72 -2.48 0.80 6.70
N LEU A 73 -1.70 1.72 6.13
CA LEU A 73 -0.25 1.57 6.06
C LEU A 73 0.36 1.41 7.46
N GLU A 74 -0.19 2.08 8.47
CA GLU A 74 0.24 1.94 9.87
C GLU A 74 0.08 0.51 10.39
N LYS A 75 -0.97 -0.20 9.99
CA LYS A 75 -1.20 -1.60 10.36
C LYS A 75 -0.21 -2.54 9.66
N VAL A 76 0.10 -2.25 8.40
CA VAL A 76 1.12 -2.99 7.63
C VAL A 76 2.50 -2.80 8.26
N LEU A 77 2.91 -1.56 8.51
CA LEU A 77 4.19 -1.21 9.14
C LEU A 77 4.32 -1.72 10.58
N ALA A 78 3.21 -1.91 11.28
CA ALA A 78 3.18 -2.51 12.63
C ALA A 78 3.13 -4.05 12.62
N ASN A 79 3.26 -4.71 11.45
CA ASN A 79 3.13 -6.16 11.30
C ASN A 79 1.81 -6.74 11.83
N GLN A 80 0.72 -5.93 11.80
CA GLN A 80 -0.60 -6.34 12.28
C GLN A 80 -1.48 -6.96 11.17
N THR A 81 -0.98 -6.99 9.93
CA THR A 81 -1.65 -7.56 8.76
C THR A 81 -0.95 -8.83 8.30
N CYS A 82 -1.69 -9.70 7.64
CA CYS A 82 -1.18 -10.99 7.18
C CYS A 82 -1.22 -11.14 5.67
N SER A 83 -0.50 -12.14 5.16
CA SER A 83 -0.46 -12.41 3.72
C SER A 83 -1.87 -12.54 3.13
N PRO A 84 -2.17 -11.82 2.03
CA PRO A 84 -1.23 -11.13 1.12
C PRO A 84 -0.86 -9.67 1.46
N MET A 85 -1.26 -9.16 2.62
CA MET A 85 -1.12 -7.74 3.02
C MET A 85 -0.08 -7.53 4.12
N SER A 86 0.88 -8.45 4.32
CA SER A 86 1.91 -8.30 5.36
C SER A 86 2.96 -7.23 4.99
N LEU A 87 3.78 -6.81 5.95
CA LEU A 87 4.92 -5.93 5.68
C LEU A 87 5.89 -6.54 4.66
N TYR A 88 6.16 -7.84 4.79
CA TYR A 88 6.97 -8.58 3.84
C TYR A 88 6.36 -8.55 2.44
N ASP A 89 5.05 -8.81 2.30
CA ASP A 89 4.38 -8.74 1.00
C ASP A 89 4.42 -7.33 0.41
N PHE A 90 4.33 -6.30 1.25
CA PHE A 90 4.44 -4.91 0.81
C PHE A 90 5.86 -4.60 0.31
N TYR A 91 6.90 -5.08 1.01
CA TYR A 91 8.28 -4.96 0.55
C TYR A 91 8.52 -5.70 -0.77
N MET A 92 8.02 -6.92 -0.91
CA MET A 92 8.14 -7.69 -2.16
C MET A 92 7.37 -7.01 -3.31
N TYR A 93 6.23 -6.38 -3.03
CA TYR A 93 5.52 -5.55 -4.00
C TYR A 93 6.39 -4.39 -4.50
N LEU A 94 7.00 -3.63 -3.58
CA LEU A 94 7.89 -2.52 -3.93
C LEU A 94 9.11 -3.00 -4.72
N LYS A 95 9.64 -4.18 -4.38
CA LYS A 95 10.84 -4.75 -5.01
C LYS A 95 10.58 -5.28 -6.42
N TYR A 96 9.46 -5.98 -6.65
CA TYR A 96 9.23 -6.72 -7.90
C TYR A 96 8.17 -6.13 -8.82
N ILE A 97 7.36 -5.17 -8.35
CA ILE A 97 6.29 -4.56 -9.14
C ILE A 97 6.50 -3.06 -9.30
N GLU A 98 6.66 -2.32 -8.19
CA GLU A 98 6.81 -0.86 -8.25
C GLU A 98 8.24 -0.41 -8.54
N PHE A 99 9.23 -1.23 -8.20
CA PHE A 99 10.66 -0.94 -8.28
C PHE A 99 11.06 0.32 -7.48
N SER A 100 10.56 0.42 -6.25
CA SER A 100 10.82 1.53 -5.32
C SER A 100 11.03 1.10 -3.85
N PRO A 101 11.76 0.00 -3.55
CA PRO A 101 11.93 -0.51 -2.19
C PRO A 101 12.67 0.45 -1.25
N GLU A 102 13.48 1.36 -1.80
CA GLU A 102 14.34 2.29 -1.06
C GLU A 102 13.55 3.17 -0.08
N ASN A 103 12.32 3.53 -0.43
CA ASN A 103 11.44 4.35 0.39
C ASN A 103 11.02 3.61 1.67
N LEU A 104 10.68 2.33 1.56
CA LEU A 104 10.29 1.52 2.72
C LEU A 104 11.49 1.18 3.60
N GLU A 105 12.62 0.83 2.97
CA GLU A 105 13.88 0.53 3.66
C GLU A 105 14.34 1.72 4.51
N PHE A 106 14.42 2.92 3.92
CA PHE A 106 14.78 4.14 4.63
C PHE A 106 13.79 4.45 5.77
N PHE A 107 12.49 4.32 5.53
CA PHE A 107 11.48 4.63 6.54
C PHE A 107 11.51 3.67 7.74
N VAL A 108 11.67 2.37 7.48
CA VAL A 108 11.79 1.36 8.55
C VAL A 108 13.07 1.56 9.34
N TRP A 109 14.18 1.85 8.65
CA TRP A 109 15.44 2.23 9.28
C TRP A 109 15.26 3.46 10.19
N PHE A 110 14.73 4.56 9.66
CA PHE A 110 14.57 5.82 10.38
C PHE A 110 13.74 5.64 11.67
N ARG A 111 12.66 4.85 11.60
CA ARG A 111 11.83 4.56 12.79
C ARG A 111 12.58 3.79 13.87
N ASN A 112 13.48 2.89 13.48
CA ASN A 112 14.33 2.16 14.42
C ASN A 112 15.45 3.06 14.98
N TYR A 113 16.02 3.91 14.13
CA TYR A 113 17.02 4.91 14.48
C TYR A 113 16.48 5.92 15.51
N GLU A 114 15.31 6.53 15.23
CA GLU A 114 14.64 7.48 16.14
C GLU A 114 14.35 6.84 17.52
N GLN A 115 13.87 5.59 17.53
CA GLN A 115 13.61 4.86 18.79
C GLN A 115 14.89 4.52 19.55
N SER A 116 15.95 4.13 18.86
CA SER A 116 17.23 3.78 19.48
C SER A 116 17.90 5.03 20.04
N TYR A 117 17.88 6.13 19.27
CA TYR A 117 18.40 7.43 19.69
C TYR A 117 17.64 7.97 20.91
N ALA A 118 16.30 7.90 20.95
CA ALA A 118 15.52 8.34 22.11
C ALA A 118 15.84 7.56 23.39
N ARG A 119 16.11 6.25 23.29
CA ARG A 119 16.49 5.42 24.44
C ARG A 119 17.91 5.72 24.94
N THR A 120 18.85 5.97 24.03
CA THR A 120 20.26 6.26 24.38
C THR A 120 20.46 7.72 24.78
N GLY A 121 19.72 8.66 24.19
CA GLY A 121 19.71 10.08 24.56
C GLY A 121 19.22 10.33 25.99
N SER A 122 18.35 9.45 26.52
CA SER A 122 17.97 9.45 27.95
C SER A 122 19.09 8.99 28.89
N LEU A 123 20.13 8.31 28.37
CA LEU A 123 21.31 7.85 29.14
C LEU A 123 22.50 8.80 29.03
N ASN A 124 22.53 9.70 28.04
CA ASN A 124 23.68 10.55 27.69
C ASN A 124 23.47 12.04 27.99
N ASN A 125 22.73 12.39 29.03
CA ASN A 125 22.62 13.79 29.50
C ASN A 125 23.91 14.28 30.21
N PHE A 126 25.08 14.03 29.61
CA PHE A 126 26.35 14.62 29.99
C PHE A 126 26.73 15.64 28.91
N PRO A 127 26.87 16.94 29.24
CA PRO A 127 27.35 17.92 28.29
C PRO A 127 28.77 17.53 27.87
N ILE A 128 28.97 17.40 26.55
CA ILE A 128 30.31 17.28 25.98
C ILE A 128 31.02 18.61 26.29
N SER A 129 32.03 18.54 27.15
CA SER A 129 32.89 19.67 27.51
C SER A 129 33.42 20.32 26.23
N GLU A 130 33.09 21.60 26.06
CA GLU A 130 33.75 22.48 25.10
C GLU A 130 35.27 22.37 25.32
N LYS A 131 36.01 22.06 24.26
CA LYS A 131 37.47 22.20 24.28
C LYS A 131 37.78 23.68 24.30
N GLU A 132 38.32 24.14 25.43
CA GLU A 132 38.94 25.44 25.60
C GLU A 132 39.96 25.70 24.47
N ALA A 133 39.66 26.69 23.64
CA ALA A 133 40.65 27.31 22.76
C ALA A 133 41.50 28.26 23.61
N SER A 134 42.64 27.77 24.08
CA SER A 134 43.65 28.60 24.74
C SER A 134 44.26 29.59 23.75
N GLN A 135 44.11 30.87 24.08
CA GLN A 135 44.68 32.04 23.44
C GLN A 135 46.21 32.00 23.38
N SER A 136 46.78 32.45 22.26
CA SER A 136 48.05 33.19 22.27
C SER A 136 48.05 34.24 21.17
N SER A 137 48.36 35.45 21.59
CA SER A 137 48.21 36.78 20.98
C SER A 137 49.29 37.20 19.96
N SER A 138 48.98 38.34 19.29
CA SER A 138 49.90 39.37 18.72
C SER A 138 50.20 39.24 17.21
N SER A 139 50.10 40.24 16.32
CA SER A 139 49.92 41.70 16.42
C SER A 139 49.49 42.32 15.05
N ARG A 140 48.67 43.38 15.13
CA ARG A 140 48.67 44.66 14.37
C ARG A 140 48.84 44.68 12.83
N ASN A 141 47.85 45.23 12.11
CA ASN A 141 47.92 46.61 11.56
C ASN A 141 46.63 47.08 10.84
N SER A 142 46.20 48.28 11.25
CA SER A 142 45.68 49.44 10.51
C SER A 142 44.44 49.38 9.58
N LEU A 143 43.56 50.35 9.90
CA LEU A 143 42.43 50.96 9.20
C LEU A 143 42.59 51.16 7.68
N ASN A 144 41.47 51.01 6.94
CA ASN A 144 40.99 51.99 5.95
C ASN A 144 39.53 51.70 5.51
N ASP A 145 38.91 52.79 5.03
CA ASP A 145 37.50 53.10 4.82
C ASP A 145 36.68 52.34 3.76
N ALA A 146 35.35 52.44 3.97
CA ALA A 146 34.25 52.67 3.02
C ALA A 146 33.82 51.64 1.96
N ALA A 147 32.52 51.33 2.06
CA ALA A 147 31.51 51.18 1.01
C ALA A 147 31.49 49.91 0.11
N ALA A 148 30.27 49.35 0.07
CA ALA A 148 29.71 48.43 -0.92
C ALA A 148 30.38 47.03 -1.04
N ASP A 149 29.67 45.98 -0.63
CA ASP A 149 29.15 45.03 -1.63
C ASP A 149 28.06 44.12 -1.06
N ALA A 150 27.00 43.94 -1.84
CA ALA A 150 25.94 42.98 -1.58
C ALA A 150 26.50 41.58 -1.87
N SER A 151 27.10 40.97 -0.86
CA SER A 151 27.67 39.62 -0.98
C SER A 151 26.58 38.58 -0.73
N GLY A 152 26.25 37.84 -1.80
CA GLY A 152 25.30 36.74 -1.76
C GLY A 152 25.60 35.74 -0.63
N LEU A 153 24.53 35.31 0.04
CA LEU A 153 24.51 34.14 0.90
C LEU A 153 24.99 32.93 0.09
N LYS A 154 26.30 32.66 0.13
CA LYS A 154 26.89 31.43 -0.35
C LYS A 154 26.38 30.34 0.59
N LEU A 155 25.45 29.51 0.11
CA LEU A 155 25.06 28.29 0.82
C LEU A 155 26.35 27.55 1.22
N PRO A 156 26.51 27.13 2.50
CA PRO A 156 27.68 26.37 2.90
C PRO A 156 27.83 25.16 1.98
N SER A 157 29.02 24.99 1.41
CA SER A 157 29.32 23.87 0.53
C SER A 157 29.27 22.59 1.35
N ILE A 158 28.39 21.64 0.95
CA ILE A 158 28.31 20.32 1.58
C ILE A 158 29.66 19.62 1.43
N GLN A 159 30.36 19.39 2.55
CA GLN A 159 31.64 18.68 2.54
C GLN A 159 31.40 17.18 2.43
N MET A 160 31.50 16.63 1.22
CA MET A 160 31.23 15.21 0.95
C MET A 160 32.19 14.28 1.72
N SER A 161 33.39 14.73 2.08
CA SER A 161 34.40 13.98 2.83
C SER A 161 33.97 13.62 4.26
N GLU A 162 32.97 14.29 4.82
CA GLU A 162 32.48 14.03 6.18
C GLU A 162 31.55 12.81 6.27
N PHE A 163 31.08 12.32 5.12
CA PHE A 163 30.22 11.14 5.02
C PHE A 163 30.96 9.89 4.60
N ASP A 164 32.29 9.83 4.70
CA ASP A 164 33.04 8.61 4.34
C ASP A 164 32.56 7.41 5.18
N CYS A 165 32.48 6.24 4.54
CA CYS A 165 31.88 5.05 5.11
C CYS A 165 32.64 3.78 4.73
N ASP A 166 32.86 2.94 5.72
CA ASP A 166 33.36 1.58 5.52
C ASP A 166 32.31 0.73 4.76
N PRO A 167 32.66 0.08 3.64
CA PRO A 167 31.75 -0.80 2.91
C PRO A 167 31.19 -1.96 3.76
N GLU A 168 31.93 -2.46 4.76
CA GLU A 168 31.46 -3.54 5.61
C GLU A 168 30.31 -3.08 6.53
N ALA A 169 30.47 -1.90 7.15
CA ALA A 169 29.44 -1.27 7.97
C ALA A 169 28.17 -0.92 7.16
N ALA A 170 28.33 -0.50 5.90
CA ALA A 170 27.21 -0.23 5.01
C ALA A 170 26.40 -1.50 4.69
N ASN A 171 27.09 -2.63 4.47
CA ASN A 171 26.45 -3.92 4.24
C ASN A 171 25.73 -4.43 5.49
N GLU A 172 26.36 -4.33 6.68
CA GLU A 172 25.71 -4.68 7.95
C GLU A 172 24.43 -3.85 8.15
N THR A 173 24.50 -2.53 7.92
CA THR A 173 23.34 -1.63 8.03
C THR A 173 22.20 -2.08 7.12
N MET A 174 22.50 -2.38 5.85
CA MET A 174 21.48 -2.83 4.88
C MET A 174 20.87 -4.19 5.26
N THR A 175 21.67 -5.15 5.74
CA THR A 175 21.14 -6.45 6.19
C THR A 175 20.24 -6.30 7.41
N ASN A 176 20.59 -5.42 8.35
CA ASN A 176 19.75 -5.10 9.50
C ASN A 176 18.40 -4.52 9.08
N ILE A 177 18.36 -3.64 8.07
CA ILE A 177 17.11 -3.10 7.52
C ILE A 177 16.21 -4.21 6.97
N VAL A 178 16.78 -5.15 6.21
CA VAL A 178 16.02 -6.28 5.66
C VAL A 178 15.45 -7.17 6.78
N ASN A 179 16.23 -7.42 7.83
CA ASN A 179 15.79 -8.19 9.00
C ASN A 179 14.64 -7.51 9.75
N LEU A 180 14.59 -6.18 9.80
CA LEU A 180 13.46 -5.43 10.38
C LEU A 180 12.17 -5.58 9.58
N ILE A 181 12.27 -5.75 8.26
CA ILE A 181 11.12 -5.88 7.34
C ILE A 181 10.56 -7.31 7.33
N ALA A 182 11.42 -8.31 7.47
CA ALA A 182 11.08 -9.73 7.36
C ALA A 182 11.39 -10.53 8.64
N PRO A 183 10.77 -10.23 9.80
CA PRO A 183 10.98 -11.03 11.00
C PRO A 183 10.43 -12.45 10.79
N GLU A 184 11.18 -13.48 11.22
CA GLU A 184 10.85 -14.91 11.04
C GLU A 184 9.45 -15.29 11.57
N ASN A 185 8.91 -14.49 12.50
CA ASN A 185 7.57 -14.65 13.09
C ASN A 185 6.53 -13.73 12.43
N ALA A 186 6.40 -13.79 11.10
CA ALA A 186 5.39 -13.04 10.38
C ALA A 186 3.98 -13.60 10.67
N CYS A 187 3.17 -12.80 11.37
CA CYS A 187 1.78 -12.99 11.80
C CYS A 187 1.51 -13.80 13.07
N GLN A 188 1.07 -13.10 14.13
CA GLN A 188 0.17 -13.65 15.15
C GLN A 188 -1.27 -13.24 14.82
N PRO A 189 -2.04 -14.04 14.07
CA PRO A 189 -3.49 -13.85 14.04
C PRO A 189 -3.99 -14.13 15.46
N ASN A 190 -4.73 -13.19 16.06
CA ASN A 190 -5.39 -13.31 17.36
C ASN A 190 -5.67 -14.79 17.72
N SER A 191 -4.90 -15.32 18.67
CA SER A 191 -4.88 -16.71 19.08
C SER A 191 -6.19 -17.09 19.77
N ARG A 192 -7.19 -17.51 18.98
CA ARG A 192 -8.33 -18.32 19.46
C ARG A 192 -8.68 -19.50 18.55
N THR A 193 -7.85 -19.83 17.58
CA THR A 193 -7.99 -21.07 16.80
C THR A 193 -6.66 -21.80 16.79
N GLY A 194 -6.60 -22.96 17.44
CA GLY A 194 -5.42 -23.79 17.54
C GLY A 194 -4.87 -24.22 16.18
N PRO A 195 -3.57 -24.60 16.10
CA PRO A 195 -2.93 -24.99 14.86
C PRO A 195 -3.61 -26.21 14.25
N THR A 196 -3.81 -26.20 12.93
CA THR A 196 -4.36 -27.35 12.21
C THR A 196 -3.30 -28.46 12.11
N GLY A 197 -3.71 -29.72 11.96
CA GLY A 197 -2.78 -30.87 11.95
C GLY A 197 -1.64 -30.79 10.92
N ARG A 198 -1.81 -29.98 9.87
CA ARG A 198 -0.77 -29.72 8.85
C ARG A 198 0.33 -28.77 9.33
N ASP A 199 0.01 -27.88 10.28
CA ASP A 199 0.96 -26.94 10.89
C ASP A 199 1.84 -27.63 11.94
N ARG A 200 1.30 -28.64 12.64
CA ARG A 200 2.09 -29.50 13.55
C ARG A 200 3.19 -30.26 12.81
N ILE A 201 2.90 -30.80 11.63
CA ILE A 201 3.86 -31.58 10.83
C ILE A 201 5.02 -30.69 10.35
N LYS A 202 4.74 -29.45 9.90
CA LYS A 202 5.81 -28.49 9.57
C LYS A 202 6.65 -28.08 10.79
N SER A 203 6.02 -27.91 11.96
CA SER A 203 6.77 -27.61 13.19
C SER A 203 7.65 -28.77 13.66
N TRP A 204 7.25 -30.01 13.36
CA TRP A 204 8.02 -31.21 13.71
C TRP A 204 9.26 -31.39 12.81
N VAL A 205 9.12 -31.11 11.51
CA VAL A 205 10.24 -31.16 10.55
C VAL A 205 11.27 -30.04 10.83
N ASN A 206 10.83 -28.87 11.28
CA ASN A 206 11.73 -27.77 11.66
C ASN A 206 12.30 -27.93 13.08
N GLY A 207 11.76 -28.83 13.90
CA GLY A 207 12.20 -29.09 15.28
C GLY A 207 13.47 -29.93 15.41
N CYS A 208 14.06 -30.40 14.29
CA CYS A 208 15.33 -31.14 14.31
C CYS A 208 16.57 -30.24 14.18
N ALA A 209 16.41 -28.91 14.11
CA ALA A 209 17.50 -27.96 14.35
C ALA A 209 17.40 -27.49 15.82
N LYS A 210 18.51 -27.62 16.56
CA LYS A 210 18.63 -27.53 18.03
C LYS A 210 17.76 -26.46 18.72
N PRO A 211 17.15 -26.76 19.89
CA PRO A 211 16.34 -25.80 20.64
C PRO A 211 17.21 -24.96 21.57
N VAL A 212 17.04 -23.64 21.52
CA VAL A 212 17.25 -22.78 22.69
C VAL A 212 15.91 -22.13 22.98
N CYS A 213 15.19 -22.69 23.95
CA CYS A 213 14.03 -22.04 24.54
C CYS A 213 14.53 -20.97 25.52
N SER A 214 14.11 -19.72 25.34
CA SER A 214 13.91 -18.83 26.48
C SER A 214 12.71 -17.91 26.25
N ASN A 215 11.95 -17.76 27.33
CA ASN A 215 10.61 -17.22 27.39
C ASN A 215 10.55 -15.70 27.14
N ASN A 216 9.39 -15.24 26.65
CA ASN A 216 8.93 -13.84 26.69
C ASN A 216 9.96 -12.78 26.27
N VAL A 217 10.21 -12.66 24.97
CA VAL A 217 10.81 -11.44 24.40
C VAL A 217 9.72 -10.73 23.61
N ALA A 218 9.33 -9.55 24.10
CA ALA A 218 8.53 -8.61 23.33
C ALA A 218 9.15 -8.44 21.94
N ALA A 219 8.33 -8.37 20.89
CA ALA A 219 8.76 -8.18 19.51
C ALA A 219 9.44 -6.80 19.33
N VAL A 220 10.67 -6.67 19.80
CA VAL A 220 11.61 -5.57 19.61
C VAL A 220 12.98 -6.21 19.78
N ILE A 221 13.72 -6.38 18.67
CA ILE A 221 15.16 -6.66 18.74
C ILE A 221 15.75 -5.61 19.69
N PRO A 222 16.51 -5.99 20.74
CA PRO A 222 16.99 -5.01 21.71
C PRO A 222 17.75 -3.91 20.96
N PRO A 223 17.41 -2.63 21.18
CA PRO A 223 18.18 -1.53 20.60
C PRO A 223 19.62 -1.71 21.04
N ARG A 224 20.55 -1.84 20.10
CA ARG A 224 21.97 -1.77 20.43
C ARG A 224 22.18 -0.39 21.05
N ILE A 225 22.53 -0.34 22.33
CA ILE A 225 23.08 0.86 22.97
C ILE A 225 24.43 1.05 22.30
N ALA A 226 24.45 1.86 21.26
CA ALA A 226 25.63 2.09 20.45
C ALA A 226 26.33 3.37 20.97
N PRO A 227 27.66 3.39 21.09
CA PRO A 227 28.37 4.64 21.34
C PRO A 227 28.08 5.65 20.22
N ASN A 228 28.18 6.95 20.48
CA ASN A 228 27.87 8.00 19.48
C ASN A 228 28.59 7.80 18.13
N SER A 229 29.79 7.20 18.14
CA SER A 229 30.54 6.82 16.93
C SER A 229 29.85 5.78 16.05
N ALA A 230 29.12 4.83 16.64
CA ALA A 230 28.40 3.79 15.90
C ALA A 230 27.13 4.34 15.22
N TYR A 231 26.42 5.28 15.85
CA TYR A 231 25.31 6.00 15.19
C TYR A 231 25.80 6.83 14.01
N ARG A 232 26.99 7.44 14.13
CA ARG A 232 27.61 8.21 13.03
C ARG A 232 27.97 7.31 11.85
N ALA A 233 28.54 6.12 12.11
CA ALA A 233 28.87 5.15 11.07
C ALA A 233 27.61 4.64 10.33
N GLU A 234 26.57 4.28 11.07
CA GLU A 234 25.27 3.89 10.50
C GLU A 234 24.65 5.04 9.67
N LEU A 235 24.71 6.27 10.19
CA LEU A 235 24.18 7.44 9.50
C LEU A 235 24.94 7.75 8.21
N ASN A 236 26.28 7.65 8.20
CA ASN A 236 27.10 7.82 7.00
C ASN A 236 26.76 6.78 5.94
N ALA A 237 26.56 5.51 6.33
CA ALA A 237 26.11 4.47 5.42
C ALA A 237 24.77 4.81 4.75
N ILE A 238 23.83 5.34 5.53
CA ILE A 238 22.50 5.72 5.04
C ILE A 238 22.56 6.94 4.13
N VAL A 239 23.34 7.96 4.49
CA VAL A 239 23.53 9.15 3.66
C VAL A 239 24.08 8.75 2.29
N ASN A 240 25.15 7.96 2.25
CA ASN A 240 25.75 7.50 0.99
C ASN A 240 24.81 6.65 0.15
N LYS A 241 23.97 5.82 0.79
CA LYS A 241 23.13 4.86 0.08
C LYS A 241 21.81 5.45 -0.42
N PHE A 242 21.22 6.38 0.35
CA PHE A 242 19.85 6.86 0.14
C PHE A 242 19.74 8.36 -0.16
N LEU A 243 20.65 9.19 0.36
CA LEU A 243 20.52 10.65 0.26
C LEU A 243 21.38 11.25 -0.85
N LEU A 244 22.59 10.76 -1.06
CA LEU A 244 23.49 11.36 -2.04
C LEU A 244 22.94 11.23 -3.49
N PRO A 245 23.08 12.28 -4.33
CA PRO A 245 22.70 12.21 -5.73
C PRO A 245 23.46 11.10 -6.46
N GLY A 246 22.77 10.26 -7.24
CA GLY A 246 23.38 9.13 -7.96
C GLY A 246 23.70 7.93 -7.08
N SER A 247 23.25 7.91 -5.82
CA SER A 247 23.34 6.73 -4.97
C SER A 247 22.47 5.59 -5.50
N GLU A 248 22.87 4.35 -5.24
CA GLU A 248 22.19 3.15 -5.75
C GLU A 248 20.71 3.07 -5.34
N LYS A 249 20.38 3.61 -4.17
CA LYS A 249 19.02 3.65 -3.62
C LYS A 249 18.57 5.09 -3.32
N GLU A 250 18.92 6.02 -4.20
CA GLU A 250 18.57 7.44 -4.08
C GLU A 250 17.07 7.63 -3.85
N LEU A 251 16.72 8.36 -2.78
CA LEU A 251 15.34 8.65 -2.43
C LEU A 251 14.70 9.67 -3.38
N ASN A 252 13.39 9.50 -3.60
CA ASN A 252 12.59 10.37 -4.45
C ASN A 252 12.13 11.64 -3.70
N ILE A 253 13.09 12.46 -3.25
CA ILE A 253 12.87 13.64 -2.40
C ILE A 253 13.20 14.96 -3.14
N PRO A 254 12.59 16.09 -2.76
CA PRO A 254 12.98 17.39 -3.29
C PRO A 254 14.44 17.74 -2.93
N PRO A 255 15.24 18.31 -3.86
CA PRO A 255 16.64 18.66 -3.61
C PRO A 255 16.84 19.57 -2.40
N ALA A 256 15.99 20.59 -2.23
CA ALA A 256 16.07 21.50 -1.08
C ALA A 256 15.91 20.77 0.27
N LEU A 257 15.06 19.72 0.32
CA LEU A 257 14.85 18.93 1.53
C LEU A 257 16.06 18.07 1.86
N ARG A 258 16.68 17.48 0.82
CA ARG A 258 17.93 16.72 0.94
C ARG A 258 19.06 17.61 1.42
N ASP A 259 19.29 18.73 0.73
CA ASP A 259 20.45 19.58 0.94
C ASP A 259 20.42 20.19 2.35
N GLN A 260 19.24 20.58 2.85
CA GLN A 260 19.06 21.02 4.24
C GLN A 260 19.42 19.91 5.25
N ALA A 261 18.93 18.69 5.04
CA ALA A 261 19.25 17.59 5.94
C ALA A 261 20.75 17.25 5.92
N LEU A 262 21.40 17.28 4.75
CA LEU A 262 22.84 17.03 4.64
C LEU A 262 23.68 18.10 5.33
N LEU A 263 23.24 19.35 5.34
CA LEU A 263 23.91 20.43 6.07
C LEU A 263 23.81 20.21 7.58
N ASP A 264 22.62 19.93 8.08
CA ASP A 264 22.41 19.72 9.51
C ASP A 264 23.15 18.47 10.03
N LEU A 265 23.21 17.42 9.21
CA LEU A 265 23.87 16.15 9.54
C LEU A 265 25.40 16.19 9.53
N GLN A 266 26.03 17.29 9.11
CA GLN A 266 27.48 17.48 9.29
C GLN A 266 27.81 17.58 10.78
N HIS A 267 27.01 18.36 11.52
CA HIS A 267 27.32 18.72 12.91
C HIS A 267 26.46 17.98 13.94
N SER A 268 25.42 17.27 13.51
CA SER A 268 24.48 16.59 14.40
C SER A 268 24.13 15.19 13.90
N SER A 269 23.92 14.27 14.83
CA SER A 269 23.32 12.95 14.56
C SER A 269 21.90 12.85 15.12
N ASP A 270 21.23 13.98 15.34
CA ASP A 270 19.85 13.99 15.81
C ASP A 270 18.88 13.51 14.72
N PRO A 271 18.01 12.51 14.97
CA PRO A 271 16.97 12.08 14.04
C PRO A 271 16.02 13.22 13.60
N ALA A 272 15.91 14.32 14.37
CA ALA A 272 15.07 15.47 14.00
C ALA A 272 15.39 16.03 12.61
N HIS A 273 16.66 16.01 12.19
CA HIS A 273 17.09 16.52 10.88
C HIS A 273 16.62 15.64 9.71
N LEU A 274 16.39 14.34 9.96
CA LEU A 274 15.90 13.39 8.97
C LEU A 274 14.36 13.26 8.96
N LYS A 275 13.69 13.79 9.99
CA LYS A 275 12.23 13.69 10.15
C LYS A 275 11.45 14.25 8.97
N PRO A 276 11.79 15.43 8.39
CA PRO A 276 11.09 15.95 7.21
C PRO A 276 11.18 15.01 6.00
N ILE A 277 12.32 14.34 5.81
CA ILE A 277 12.52 13.33 4.75
C ILE A 277 11.67 12.09 5.04
N ALA A 278 11.69 11.59 6.28
CA ALA A 278 10.88 10.44 6.67
C ALA A 278 9.37 10.70 6.49
N ASP A 279 8.89 11.90 6.80
CA ASP A 279 7.50 12.30 6.61
C ASP A 279 7.12 12.37 5.12
N HIS A 280 8.02 12.88 4.27
CA HIS A 280 7.86 12.84 2.81
C HIS A 280 7.70 11.42 2.28
N VAL A 281 8.66 10.57 2.65
CA VAL A 281 8.74 9.18 2.22
C VAL A 281 7.51 8.42 2.70
N TYR A 282 7.08 8.64 3.94
CA TYR A 282 5.82 8.10 4.46
C TYR A 282 4.61 8.56 3.65
N GLY A 283 4.56 9.84 3.29
CA GLY A 283 3.52 10.40 2.42
C GLY A 283 3.46 9.70 1.06
N LEU A 284 4.61 9.48 0.42
CA LEU A 284 4.71 8.74 -0.85
C LEU A 284 4.22 7.30 -0.70
N LEU A 285 4.74 6.57 0.30
CA LEU A 285 4.35 5.19 0.58
C LEU A 285 2.84 5.10 0.83
N ARG A 286 2.26 6.02 1.60
CA ARG A 286 0.82 6.01 1.95
C ARG A 286 -0.07 6.33 0.75
N ASN A 287 0.26 7.39 0.01
CA ASN A 287 -0.62 7.98 -0.98
C ASN A 287 -0.47 7.33 -2.37
N CYS A 288 0.66 6.68 -2.63
CA CYS A 288 0.96 6.02 -3.90
C CYS A 288 1.05 4.50 -3.69
N SER A 289 2.13 4.04 -3.06
CA SER A 289 2.54 2.64 -3.13
C SER A 289 1.59 1.71 -2.38
N HIS A 290 1.24 2.06 -1.14
CA HIS A 290 0.28 1.32 -0.32
C HIS A 290 -1.10 1.26 -0.96
N ARG A 291 -1.53 2.34 -1.61
CA ARG A 291 -2.80 2.38 -2.34
C ARG A 291 -2.82 1.37 -3.48
N ASN A 292 -1.75 1.34 -4.28
CA ASN A 292 -1.59 0.41 -5.37
C ASN A 292 -1.44 -1.04 -4.87
N PHE A 293 -0.76 -1.24 -3.74
CA PHE A 293 -0.62 -2.53 -3.08
C PHE A 293 -1.97 -3.09 -2.61
N VAL A 294 -2.80 -2.29 -1.93
CA VAL A 294 -4.16 -2.70 -1.53
C VAL A 294 -5.03 -2.98 -2.76
N ARG A 295 -4.89 -2.17 -3.83
CA ARG A 295 -5.58 -2.39 -5.11
C ARG A 295 -5.24 -3.76 -5.71
N LEU A 296 -3.98 -4.19 -5.61
CA LEU A 296 -3.52 -5.51 -6.02
C LEU A 296 -4.11 -6.61 -5.11
N GLY A 297 -4.00 -6.45 -3.78
CA GLY A 297 -4.46 -7.44 -2.80
C GLY A 297 -5.96 -7.74 -2.81
N VAL A 298 -6.78 -6.75 -3.15
CA VAL A 298 -8.24 -6.94 -3.25
C VAL A 298 -8.62 -7.75 -4.50
N SER A 299 -7.79 -7.73 -5.55
CA SER A 299 -8.02 -8.48 -6.78
C SER A 299 -7.72 -9.96 -6.57
N ASN A 300 -8.74 -10.83 -6.61
CA ASN A 300 -8.56 -12.27 -6.38
C ASN A 300 -8.40 -13.10 -7.65
N GLY A 301 -8.90 -12.59 -8.79
CA GLY A 301 -8.88 -13.29 -10.08
C GLY A 301 -7.81 -12.74 -11.01
N THR A 302 -7.33 -13.60 -11.91
CA THR A 302 -6.61 -13.17 -13.10
C THR A 302 -7.58 -12.57 -14.12
N PHE A 303 -7.07 -11.84 -15.10
CA PHE A 303 -7.89 -11.25 -16.17
C PHE A 303 -8.72 -12.31 -16.89
N GLU A 304 -8.15 -13.49 -17.15
CA GLU A 304 -8.82 -14.60 -17.83
C GLU A 304 -9.98 -15.14 -17.00
N THR A 305 -9.76 -15.39 -15.69
CA THR A 305 -10.83 -15.89 -14.81
C THR A 305 -11.95 -14.87 -14.62
N LEU A 306 -11.61 -13.58 -14.64
CA LEU A 306 -12.58 -12.51 -14.55
C LEU A 306 -13.42 -12.42 -15.81
N CYS A 307 -12.77 -12.48 -16.98
CA CYS A 307 -13.42 -12.49 -18.28
C CYS A 307 -14.37 -13.69 -18.39
N MET A 308 -13.90 -14.91 -18.11
CA MET A 308 -14.73 -16.12 -18.14
C MET A 308 -15.94 -16.05 -17.22
N ALA A 309 -15.76 -15.61 -15.96
CA ALA A 309 -16.87 -15.48 -15.01
C ALA A 309 -17.88 -14.40 -15.44
N THR A 310 -17.40 -13.28 -15.98
CA THR A 310 -18.26 -12.18 -16.45
C THR A 310 -19.03 -12.61 -17.70
N SER A 311 -18.37 -13.27 -18.66
CA SER A 311 -18.98 -13.82 -19.87
C SER A 311 -20.04 -14.85 -19.55
N LEU A 312 -19.78 -15.77 -18.60
CA LEU A 312 -20.79 -16.72 -18.11
C LEU A 312 -21.99 -15.99 -17.49
N GLY A 313 -21.74 -14.90 -16.74
CA GLY A 313 -22.79 -14.06 -16.18
C GLY A 313 -23.67 -13.40 -17.25
N ILE A 314 -23.05 -12.88 -18.32
CA ILE A 314 -23.75 -12.29 -19.46
C ILE A 314 -24.60 -13.36 -20.17
N VAL A 315 -24.03 -14.53 -20.45
CA VAL A 315 -24.74 -15.64 -21.12
C VAL A 315 -25.93 -16.10 -20.28
N LEU A 316 -25.78 -16.27 -18.96
CA LEU A 316 -26.89 -16.62 -18.07
C LEU A 316 -27.99 -15.56 -18.05
N THR A 317 -27.60 -14.27 -18.08
CA THR A 317 -28.55 -13.16 -18.10
C THR A 317 -29.35 -13.16 -19.41
N ILE A 318 -28.69 -13.32 -20.56
CA ILE A 318 -29.34 -13.42 -21.88
C ILE A 318 -30.25 -14.66 -21.93
N ALA A 319 -29.77 -15.81 -21.44
CA ALA A 319 -30.57 -17.03 -21.38
C ALA A 319 -31.82 -16.90 -20.50
N GLY A 320 -31.75 -16.12 -19.41
CA GLY A 320 -32.93 -15.79 -18.59
C GLY A 320 -33.97 -14.98 -19.37
N PHE A 321 -33.53 -13.97 -20.14
CA PHE A 321 -34.43 -13.22 -21.03
C PHE A 321 -35.01 -14.11 -22.14
N LEU A 322 -34.20 -14.98 -22.74
CA LEU A 322 -34.69 -15.93 -23.73
C LEU A 322 -35.73 -16.90 -23.12
N CYS A 323 -35.49 -17.38 -21.91
CA CYS A 323 -36.40 -18.28 -21.20
C CYS A 323 -37.78 -17.63 -20.97
N VAL A 324 -37.82 -16.38 -20.49
CA VAL A 324 -39.11 -15.70 -20.28
C VAL A 324 -39.84 -15.40 -21.57
N LEU A 325 -39.13 -15.03 -22.64
CA LEU A 325 -39.72 -14.78 -23.95
C LEU A 325 -40.27 -16.08 -24.56
N LEU A 326 -39.52 -17.18 -24.52
CA LEU A 326 -40.01 -18.48 -24.99
C LEU A 326 -41.26 -18.91 -24.21
N ARG A 327 -41.28 -18.73 -22.88
CA ARG A 327 -42.46 -19.02 -22.05
C ARG A 327 -43.63 -18.07 -22.28
N ALA A 328 -43.38 -16.88 -22.80
CA ALA A 328 -44.43 -15.90 -23.09
C ALA A 328 -45.08 -16.16 -24.46
N PHE A 329 -44.29 -16.59 -25.46
CA PHE A 329 -44.73 -16.68 -26.86
C PHE A 329 -44.99 -18.11 -27.36
N VAL A 330 -44.45 -19.15 -26.70
CA VAL A 330 -44.57 -20.55 -27.15
C VAL A 330 -45.47 -21.34 -26.20
N PRO A 331 -46.44 -22.14 -26.70
CA PRO A 331 -46.82 -22.29 -28.11
C PRO A 331 -47.59 -21.08 -28.70
N PHE A 332 -48.32 -20.34 -27.87
CA PHE A 332 -49.00 -19.10 -28.23
C PHE A 332 -49.16 -18.20 -27.00
N MET A 333 -49.50 -16.92 -27.21
CA MET A 333 -49.71 -15.93 -26.15
C MET A 333 -50.80 -16.36 -25.17
N GLY A 334 -50.57 -16.23 -23.87
CA GLY A 334 -51.56 -16.60 -22.85
C GLY A 334 -51.67 -18.11 -22.55
N ALA A 335 -50.91 -18.98 -23.24
CA ALA A 335 -50.89 -20.43 -22.97
C ALA A 335 -50.31 -20.79 -21.59
N HIS A 336 -49.53 -19.88 -21.00
CA HIS A 336 -48.84 -20.08 -19.74
C HIS A 336 -49.25 -19.04 -18.71
N SER A 337 -49.41 -19.47 -17.44
CA SER A 337 -49.72 -18.57 -16.33
C SER A 337 -48.61 -17.53 -16.11
N ARG A 338 -49.00 -16.32 -15.67
CA ARG A 338 -48.08 -15.21 -15.31
C ARG A 338 -46.98 -15.61 -14.32
N TRP A 339 -47.22 -16.60 -13.46
CA TRP A 339 -46.23 -17.09 -12.51
C TRP A 339 -45.01 -17.75 -13.17
N ASN A 340 -45.11 -18.15 -14.45
CA ASN A 340 -43.95 -18.62 -15.21
C ASN A 340 -42.87 -17.55 -15.42
N ALA A 341 -43.19 -16.27 -15.23
CA ALA A 341 -42.19 -15.19 -15.22
C ALA A 341 -41.17 -15.31 -14.07
N PHE A 342 -41.43 -16.14 -13.05
CA PHE A 342 -40.45 -16.45 -11.99
C PHE A 342 -39.42 -17.52 -12.41
N ALA A 343 -39.68 -18.32 -13.44
CA ALA A 343 -38.74 -19.35 -13.92
C ALA A 343 -37.32 -18.83 -14.26
N PRO A 344 -37.13 -17.67 -14.92
CA PRO A 344 -35.80 -17.10 -15.19
C PRO A 344 -35.11 -16.46 -13.98
N TRP A 345 -35.80 -16.28 -12.84
CA TRP A 345 -35.26 -15.57 -11.68
C TRP A 345 -33.87 -16.07 -11.24
N PRO A 346 -33.61 -17.39 -11.06
CA PRO A 346 -32.26 -17.86 -10.69
C PRO A 346 -31.20 -17.54 -11.75
N MET A 347 -31.55 -17.55 -13.04
CA MET A 347 -30.61 -17.20 -14.12
C MET A 347 -30.23 -15.73 -14.08
N TRP A 348 -31.20 -14.83 -13.89
CA TRP A 348 -30.95 -13.40 -13.73
C TRP A 348 -30.20 -13.08 -12.43
N PHE A 349 -30.56 -13.73 -11.33
CA PHE A 349 -29.89 -13.56 -10.05
C PHE A 349 -28.41 -13.93 -10.13
N ILE A 350 -28.10 -15.15 -10.59
CA ILE A 350 -26.72 -15.63 -10.71
C ILE A 350 -25.99 -14.85 -11.79
N GLY A 351 -26.61 -14.65 -12.96
CA GLY A 351 -26.02 -13.95 -14.10
C GLY A 351 -25.58 -12.54 -13.74
N MET A 352 -26.47 -11.74 -13.17
CA MET A 352 -26.17 -10.37 -12.77
C MET A 352 -25.20 -10.31 -11.58
N SER A 353 -25.27 -11.25 -10.64
CA SER A 353 -24.29 -11.34 -9.53
C SER A 353 -22.87 -11.57 -10.06
N LEU A 354 -22.71 -12.42 -11.07
CA LEU A 354 -21.42 -12.68 -11.72
C LEU A 354 -20.91 -11.44 -12.46
N VAL A 355 -21.77 -10.73 -13.20
CA VAL A 355 -21.40 -9.49 -13.91
C VAL A 355 -20.97 -8.40 -12.93
N LEU A 356 -21.75 -8.15 -11.87
CA LEU A 356 -21.44 -7.14 -10.86
C LEU A 356 -20.17 -7.48 -10.06
N SER A 357 -19.88 -8.75 -9.84
CA SER A 357 -18.61 -9.19 -9.25
C SER A 357 -17.45 -8.96 -10.23
N GLY A 358 -17.65 -9.30 -11.51
CA GLY A 358 -16.72 -9.12 -12.61
C GLY A 358 -16.25 -7.68 -12.79
N MET A 359 -17.20 -6.74 -12.85
CA MET A 359 -16.93 -5.30 -12.95
C MET A 359 -16.10 -4.76 -11.78
N ARG A 360 -16.07 -5.45 -10.63
CA ARG A 360 -15.25 -5.08 -9.46
C ARG A 360 -13.84 -5.66 -9.47
N GLY A 361 -13.46 -6.35 -10.55
CA GLY A 361 -12.17 -7.02 -10.63
C GLY A 361 -12.05 -8.20 -9.67
N SER A 362 -13.17 -8.79 -9.26
CA SER A 362 -13.16 -9.92 -8.32
C SER A 362 -13.96 -11.09 -8.88
N CYS A 363 -13.33 -12.25 -9.03
CA CYS A 363 -14.01 -13.46 -9.48
C CYS A 363 -14.92 -14.00 -8.37
N PHE A 364 -16.22 -14.12 -8.66
CA PHE A 364 -17.24 -14.59 -7.73
C PHE A 364 -16.91 -15.94 -7.10
N PHE A 365 -16.52 -16.93 -7.91
CA PHE A 365 -16.20 -18.27 -7.43
C PHE A 365 -14.97 -18.32 -6.52
N LEU A 366 -13.95 -17.48 -6.78
CA LEU A 366 -12.77 -17.41 -5.92
C LEU A 366 -13.09 -16.76 -4.57
N LEU A 367 -13.91 -15.71 -4.60
CA LEU A 367 -14.36 -15.03 -3.40
C LEU A 367 -15.23 -15.94 -2.52
N LEU A 368 -16.13 -16.75 -3.11
CA LEU A 368 -16.99 -17.68 -2.38
C LEU A 368 -16.19 -18.72 -1.58
N PHE A 369 -15.02 -19.12 -2.08
CA PHE A 369 -14.11 -20.04 -1.37
C PHE A 369 -12.99 -19.36 -0.59
N THR A 370 -12.98 -18.02 -0.52
CA THR A 370 -11.90 -17.22 0.11
C THR A 370 -10.50 -17.61 -0.41
N ARG A 371 -10.40 -17.86 -1.70
CA ARG A 371 -9.18 -18.30 -2.37
C ARG A 371 -8.60 -17.17 -3.20
N ARG A 372 -7.28 -17.09 -3.25
CA ARG A 372 -6.52 -16.20 -4.13
C ARG A 372 -5.48 -16.96 -4.95
N GLN A 373 -5.03 -16.32 -6.02
CA GLN A 373 -3.83 -16.75 -6.75
C GLN A 373 -2.56 -16.41 -5.96
N PRO A 374 -1.46 -17.17 -6.15
CA PRO A 374 -0.17 -16.84 -5.56
C PRO A 374 0.37 -15.55 -6.19
N LEU A 375 0.93 -14.69 -5.34
CA LEU A 375 1.59 -13.47 -5.75
C LEU A 375 2.83 -13.81 -6.59
N PRO A 376 3.32 -12.90 -7.46
CA PRO A 376 4.48 -13.18 -8.32
C PRO A 376 5.69 -13.72 -7.55
N TRP A 377 5.98 -13.16 -6.37
CA TRP A 377 7.09 -13.60 -5.53
C TRP A 377 6.87 -14.95 -4.84
N GLU A 378 5.64 -15.28 -4.45
CA GLU A 378 5.31 -16.58 -3.84
C GLU A 378 5.48 -17.75 -4.81
N ARG A 379 5.50 -17.49 -6.13
CA ARG A 379 5.68 -18.55 -7.14
C ARG A 379 7.10 -19.08 -7.18
N PHE A 380 8.09 -18.28 -6.80
CA PHE A 380 9.50 -18.66 -6.91
C PHE A 380 9.89 -19.69 -5.84
N ASP A 381 9.45 -19.50 -4.59
CA ASP A 381 9.73 -20.42 -3.46
C ASP A 381 9.17 -21.85 -3.72
N ASP A 382 8.05 -21.94 -4.42
CA ASP A 382 7.37 -23.20 -4.73
C ASP A 382 7.96 -23.92 -5.96
N SER A 383 8.72 -23.23 -6.81
CA SER A 383 9.32 -23.85 -8.01
C SER A 383 10.40 -24.87 -7.63
N VAL A 384 11.14 -24.58 -6.56
CA VAL A 384 12.24 -25.43 -6.04
C VAL A 384 11.68 -26.65 -5.32
N SER A 385 10.58 -26.49 -4.57
CA SER A 385 9.97 -27.59 -3.79
C SER A 385 9.11 -28.56 -4.62
N LEU A 386 8.70 -28.18 -5.85
CA LEU A 386 7.78 -28.99 -6.66
C LEU A 386 8.41 -29.75 -7.82
N LEU A 387 9.70 -29.54 -8.10
CA LEU A 387 10.47 -30.47 -8.95
C LEU A 387 10.56 -31.87 -8.33
N SER A 388 10.34 -31.98 -7.01
CA SER A 388 10.58 -33.21 -6.25
C SER A 388 9.40 -34.21 -6.22
N GLN A 389 8.12 -33.83 -6.48
CA GLN A 389 7.01 -34.65 -5.93
C GLN A 389 5.67 -34.75 -6.70
N ARG A 390 5.63 -34.72 -8.04
CA ARG A 390 4.37 -35.05 -8.77
C ARG A 390 4.55 -36.01 -9.95
N THR A 391 3.77 -37.09 -9.95
CA THR A 391 3.62 -38.08 -11.03
C THR A 391 2.89 -37.50 -12.27
N GLY A 392 3.18 -38.06 -13.45
CA GLY A 392 2.81 -37.49 -14.77
C GLY A 392 1.31 -37.30 -15.03
N LEU A 393 0.45 -38.16 -14.49
CA LEU A 393 -1.01 -38.08 -14.65
C LEU A 393 -1.64 -36.93 -13.86
N MET A 394 -1.14 -36.66 -12.65
CA MET A 394 -1.53 -35.45 -11.89
C MET A 394 -1.06 -34.18 -12.59
N LYS A 395 0.11 -34.19 -13.25
CA LYS A 395 0.59 -33.03 -14.04
C LYS A 395 -0.36 -32.73 -15.23
N PHE A 396 -0.94 -33.75 -15.85
CA PHE A 396 -1.89 -33.57 -16.96
C PHE A 396 -3.25 -33.03 -16.48
N LEU A 397 -3.85 -33.61 -15.43
CA LEU A 397 -5.12 -33.12 -14.87
C LEU A 397 -4.99 -31.73 -14.22
N SER A 398 -3.85 -31.42 -13.61
CA SER A 398 -3.53 -30.10 -13.07
C SER A 398 -3.41 -29.03 -14.15
N ARG A 399 -2.97 -29.39 -15.37
CA ARG A 399 -2.91 -28.47 -16.52
C ARG A 399 -4.28 -28.14 -17.12
N MET A 400 -5.25 -29.06 -17.03
CA MET A 400 -6.62 -28.83 -17.50
C MET A 400 -7.48 -28.05 -16.50
N MET A 401 -7.17 -28.09 -15.20
CA MET A 401 -7.85 -27.25 -14.23
C MET A 401 -7.20 -25.86 -14.14
N ILE A 402 -7.93 -24.84 -14.62
CA ILE A 402 -7.73 -23.40 -14.36
C ILE A 402 -7.72 -23.04 -12.84
N PHE A 403 -7.81 -24.05 -11.97
CA PHE A 403 -7.91 -23.96 -10.52
C PHE A 403 -6.64 -24.35 -9.77
N ASP A 404 -5.51 -24.50 -10.47
CA ASP A 404 -4.25 -24.86 -9.83
C ASP A 404 -3.83 -23.79 -8.79
N ARG A 405 -3.45 -24.28 -7.60
CA ARG A 405 -2.81 -23.54 -6.47
C ARG A 405 -3.53 -22.32 -5.91
N LYS A 406 -4.78 -22.50 -5.49
CA LYS A 406 -5.53 -21.51 -4.71
C LYS A 406 -5.08 -21.44 -3.24
N ILE A 407 -4.35 -20.40 -2.84
CA ILE A 407 -3.97 -20.15 -1.44
C ILE A 407 -5.15 -19.50 -0.72
N ARG A 408 -5.37 -19.86 0.55
CA ARG A 408 -6.40 -19.23 1.38
C ARG A 408 -5.88 -17.89 1.89
N VAL A 409 -6.69 -16.84 1.78
CA VAL A 409 -6.34 -15.52 2.32
C VAL A 409 -6.19 -15.62 3.84
N LYS A 410 -4.98 -15.42 4.38
CA LYS A 410 -4.71 -15.53 5.82
C LYS A 410 -5.27 -14.32 6.56
N ASP A 411 -5.18 -13.14 5.96
CA ASP A 411 -5.69 -11.90 6.55
C ASP A 411 -7.22 -11.90 6.74
N THR A 412 -7.67 -11.67 7.97
CA THR A 412 -9.09 -11.68 8.31
C THR A 412 -9.83 -10.43 7.86
N HIS A 413 -9.15 -9.28 7.78
CA HIS A 413 -9.74 -8.01 7.40
C HIS A 413 -9.97 -7.94 5.90
N LEU A 414 -8.98 -8.37 5.10
CA LEU A 414 -9.13 -8.53 3.67
C LEU A 414 -10.23 -9.54 3.33
N ARG A 415 -10.31 -10.66 4.06
CA ARG A 415 -11.38 -11.65 3.90
C ARG A 415 -12.76 -11.05 4.16
N LYS A 416 -12.93 -10.24 5.21
CA LYS A 416 -14.22 -9.57 5.49
C LYS A 416 -14.59 -8.60 4.37
N LEU A 417 -13.62 -7.85 3.84
CA LEU A 417 -13.83 -6.96 2.70
C LEU A 417 -14.27 -7.73 1.45
N GLN A 418 -13.63 -8.85 1.16
CA GLN A 418 -13.96 -9.73 0.04
C GLN A 418 -15.38 -10.30 0.13
N HIS A 419 -15.78 -10.80 1.30
CA HIS A 419 -17.16 -11.27 1.52
C HIS A 419 -18.19 -10.14 1.38
N LYS A 420 -17.86 -8.93 1.86
CA LYS A 420 -18.72 -7.76 1.67
C LYS A 420 -18.96 -7.46 0.19
N ILE A 421 -17.92 -7.56 -0.64
CA ILE A 421 -18.01 -7.36 -2.10
C ILE A 421 -18.93 -8.40 -2.75
N VAL A 422 -18.80 -9.69 -2.37
CA VAL A 422 -19.68 -10.76 -2.87
C VAL A 422 -21.12 -10.49 -2.48
N LEU A 423 -21.37 -10.19 -1.20
CA LEU A 423 -22.70 -9.97 -0.69
C LEU A 423 -23.37 -8.79 -1.40
N GLN A 424 -22.64 -7.69 -1.62
CA GLN A 424 -23.15 -6.54 -2.40
C GLN A 424 -23.48 -6.92 -3.85
N ALA A 425 -22.68 -7.76 -4.50
CA ALA A 425 -22.97 -8.25 -5.85
C ALA A 425 -24.21 -9.17 -5.87
N MET A 426 -24.37 -10.05 -4.88
CA MET A 426 -25.56 -10.90 -4.73
C MET A 426 -26.83 -10.08 -4.50
N VAL A 427 -26.78 -9.10 -3.60
CA VAL A 427 -27.92 -8.20 -3.36
C VAL A 427 -28.27 -7.43 -4.63
N GLY A 428 -27.28 -6.91 -5.36
CA GLY A 428 -27.50 -6.26 -6.65
C GLY A 428 -28.13 -7.18 -7.69
N GLY A 429 -27.68 -8.44 -7.78
CA GLY A 429 -28.25 -9.45 -8.66
C GLY A 429 -29.69 -9.81 -8.28
N ALA A 430 -29.99 -9.91 -6.97
CA ALA A 430 -31.34 -10.22 -6.49
C ALA A 430 -32.31 -9.08 -6.80
N MET A 431 -31.90 -7.84 -6.55
CA MET A 431 -32.68 -6.65 -6.91
C MET A 431 -32.97 -6.64 -8.42
N PHE A 432 -31.96 -6.83 -9.26
CA PHE A 432 -32.14 -6.91 -10.72
C PHE A 432 -33.12 -8.03 -11.13
N ALA A 433 -32.98 -9.23 -10.57
CA ALA A 433 -33.85 -10.35 -10.88
C ALA A 433 -35.30 -10.08 -10.46
N THR A 434 -35.52 -9.52 -9.26
CA THR A 434 -36.86 -9.18 -8.77
C THR A 434 -37.53 -8.09 -9.60
N LEU A 435 -36.79 -7.03 -9.97
CA LEU A 435 -37.30 -5.98 -10.86
C LEU A 435 -37.62 -6.52 -12.26
N SER A 436 -36.79 -7.43 -12.78
CA SER A 436 -37.04 -8.08 -14.07
C SER A 436 -38.30 -8.94 -14.03
N VAL A 437 -38.47 -9.77 -12.99
CA VAL A 437 -39.71 -10.55 -12.82
C VAL A 437 -40.93 -9.64 -12.70
N LEU A 438 -40.86 -8.58 -11.89
CA LEU A 438 -41.97 -7.65 -11.71
C LEU A 438 -42.36 -6.97 -13.03
N LEU A 439 -41.37 -6.56 -13.84
CA LEU A 439 -41.60 -6.03 -15.17
C LEU A 439 -42.35 -7.04 -16.05
N PHE A 440 -41.88 -8.28 -16.13
CA PHE A 440 -42.48 -9.29 -17.00
C PHE A 440 -43.85 -9.77 -16.51
N VAL A 441 -44.08 -9.90 -15.20
CA VAL A 441 -45.39 -10.30 -14.63
C VAL A 441 -46.49 -9.29 -14.97
N LEU A 442 -46.15 -8.01 -15.06
CA LEU A 442 -47.08 -6.93 -15.37
C LEU A 442 -47.36 -6.77 -16.87
N LEU A 443 -46.64 -7.47 -17.74
CA LEU A 443 -46.86 -7.38 -19.19
C LEU A 443 -48.20 -8.03 -19.60
N PRO A 444 -48.91 -7.45 -20.57
CA PRO A 444 -50.22 -7.95 -21.01
C PRO A 444 -50.16 -9.31 -21.71
N VAL A 445 -48.97 -9.79 -22.09
CA VAL A 445 -48.74 -11.12 -22.70
C VAL A 445 -49.25 -12.29 -21.85
N TRP A 446 -49.36 -12.11 -20.54
CA TRP A 446 -49.81 -13.15 -19.61
C TRP A 446 -51.31 -13.07 -19.27
N ARG A 447 -52.08 -12.20 -19.95
CA ARG A 447 -53.54 -12.23 -19.86
C ARG A 447 -54.02 -13.46 -20.60
N GLU A 448 -54.75 -14.31 -19.89
CA GLU A 448 -55.40 -15.49 -20.45
C GLU A 448 -56.32 -15.01 -21.58
N THR A 449 -56.12 -15.54 -22.79
CA THR A 449 -57.04 -15.37 -23.90
C THR A 449 -58.26 -16.25 -23.61
N GLU A 450 -59.41 -15.64 -23.36
CA GLU A 450 -60.70 -16.35 -23.25
C GLU A 450 -61.02 -17.17 -24.50
#